data_AF-A0A925PUE0-F1
#
_entry.id   AF-A0A925PUE0-F1
#
_cell.length_a   1.000
_cell.length_b   1.000
_cell.length_c   1.000
_cell.angle_alpha   90.00
_cell.angle_beta   90.00
_cell.angle_gamma   90.00
#
_symmetry.space_group_name_H-M   'P 1'
#
loop_
_entity.id
_entity.type
_entity.pdbx_description
1 polymer ?
#
loop_
_entity_poly.entity_id
_entity_poly.type
_entity_poly.pdbx_seq_one_letter_code
_entity_poly.pdbx_strand_id
1 'polypeptide(L)'
;VGLAALVRYDAGFMIFVALAVVLALSVALRTGPVRPRMRGAVTMLAPYVLGTSVVFLGATACYLAFAPLGAFIHDIFTFSIPHYARMRSMPFPSLRATVSSIDNVSVYLPIAVCAVAAWSLAADRARVADARRDWLIATFAVIAAAFYLKGLVRPSPVHLIASIIASIMVLAVMGPRAWRQGSALRIAVAILGVLAMASAAFAAAMTYAEREEQNSTVLARVRAVLAAPGGTAWCSTPPELRRIECLLLDPDREQAAQFVAQDTRPDERIYVGLTRHDKIFVNDIATYFAAGRMPATRWHHFDPGLQTSERIQRAIIDELEAGRVRYVILESSWDLVPEPNESSMSSGVHLLDQYIRDRYRLVRTFGEIFVLARDPG
;
A
#
# COMPACT_ATOMS: atom_id res chain seq x y z
N VAL A 1 -6.66 3.02 17.17
CA VAL A 1 -5.74 1.91 16.82
C VAL A 1 -6.50 0.67 16.39
N GLY A 2 -7.42 0.14 17.22
CA GLY A 2 -8.24 -1.02 16.84
C GLY A 2 -8.97 -0.86 15.50
N LEU A 3 -9.65 0.26 15.27
CA LEU A 3 -10.29 0.57 13.97
C LEU A 3 -9.29 0.61 12.80
N ALA A 4 -8.10 1.16 13.01
CA ALA A 4 -7.05 1.18 12.01
C ALA A 4 -6.61 -0.25 11.65
N ALA A 5 -6.52 -1.13 12.65
CA ALA A 5 -6.20 -2.54 12.46
C ALA A 5 -7.30 -3.32 11.71
N LEU A 6 -8.56 -2.85 11.72
CA LEU A 6 -9.64 -3.47 10.94
C LEU A 6 -9.49 -3.21 9.44
N VAL A 7 -9.05 -2.00 9.07
CA VAL A 7 -8.84 -1.62 7.68
C VAL A 7 -7.49 -2.11 7.19
N ARG A 8 -6.46 -1.98 8.03
CA ARG A 8 -5.06 -2.33 7.76
C ARG A 8 -4.40 -2.85 9.04
N TYR A 9 -4.46 -4.16 9.25
CA TYR A 9 -3.94 -4.81 10.46
C TYR A 9 -2.45 -4.52 10.67
N ASP A 10 -1.67 -4.43 9.59
CA ASP A 10 -0.26 -4.08 9.58
C ASP A 10 -0.02 -2.67 10.14
N ALA A 11 -0.76 -1.67 9.64
CA ALA A 11 -0.63 -0.29 10.10
C ALA A 11 -1.14 -0.14 11.54
N GLY A 12 -2.26 -0.79 11.86
CA GLY A 12 -2.80 -0.83 13.22
C GLY A 12 -1.82 -1.44 14.22
N PHE A 13 -1.16 -2.53 13.86
CA PHE A 13 -0.13 -3.18 14.69
C PHE A 13 1.09 -2.27 14.89
N MET A 14 1.60 -1.62 13.84
CA MET A 14 2.75 -0.71 13.97
C MET A 14 2.43 0.50 14.86
N ILE A 15 1.25 1.10 14.72
CA ILE A 15 0.80 2.17 15.62
C ILE A 15 0.63 1.64 17.05
N PHE A 16 0.11 0.42 17.21
CA PHE A 16 -0.05 -0.21 18.52
C PHE A 16 1.29 -0.31 19.26
N VAL A 17 2.28 -0.91 18.60
CA VAL A 17 3.63 -1.08 19.16
C VAL A 17 4.28 0.28 19.42
N ALA A 18 4.21 1.22 18.47
CA ALA A 18 4.81 2.54 18.60
C ALA A 18 4.29 3.30 19.84
N LEU A 19 2.96 3.34 20.04
CA LEU A 19 2.37 4.02 21.19
C LEU A 19 2.62 3.27 22.50
N ALA A 20 2.61 1.93 22.50
CA ALA A 20 2.98 1.15 23.67
C ALA A 20 4.43 1.43 24.11
N VAL A 21 5.37 1.55 23.17
CA VAL A 21 6.76 1.94 23.43
C VAL A 21 6.84 3.34 24.05
N VAL A 22 6.13 4.32 23.48
CA VAL A 22 6.13 5.71 24.00
C VAL A 22 5.56 5.76 25.41
N LEU A 23 4.45 5.05 25.68
CA LEU A 23 3.86 4.95 27.00
C LEU A 23 4.81 4.28 28.00
N ALA A 24 5.48 3.19 27.60
CA ALA A 24 6.47 2.52 28.43
C ALA A 24 7.67 3.44 28.76
N LEU A 25 8.20 4.15 27.76
CA LEU A 25 9.27 5.15 27.94
C LEU A 25 8.83 6.27 28.88
N SER A 26 7.58 6.73 28.78
CA SER A 26 7.01 7.77 29.65
C SER A 26 6.94 7.39 31.13
N VAL A 27 6.96 6.10 31.43
CA VAL A 27 6.99 5.59 32.79
C VAL A 27 8.42 5.31 33.22
N ALA A 28 9.24 4.73 32.33
CA ALA A 28 10.64 4.41 32.61
C ALA A 28 11.47 5.66 32.93
N LEU A 29 11.21 6.77 32.23
CA LEU A 29 11.92 8.04 32.40
C LEU A 29 11.49 8.86 33.63
N ARG A 30 10.44 8.43 34.36
CA ARG A 30 10.06 9.09 35.62
C ARG A 30 11.08 8.79 36.71
N THR A 31 11.45 9.81 37.47
CA THR A 31 12.23 9.65 38.70
C THR A 31 11.31 9.21 39.85
N GLY A 32 11.80 8.38 40.79
CA GLY A 32 11.03 7.92 41.95
C GLY A 32 11.19 6.42 42.25
N PRO A 33 10.46 5.83 43.21
CA PRO A 33 10.58 4.40 43.53
C PRO A 33 10.04 3.50 42.40
N VAL A 34 10.55 2.27 42.27
CA VAL A 34 10.18 1.34 41.17
C VAL A 34 8.71 0.91 41.21
N ARG A 35 8.20 0.61 42.41
CA ARG A 35 6.83 0.06 42.58
C ARG A 35 5.71 1.03 42.14
N PRO A 36 5.72 2.33 42.53
CA PRO A 36 4.80 3.33 41.98
C PRO A 36 4.92 3.51 40.47
N ARG A 37 6.13 3.45 39.91
CA ARG A 37 6.36 3.53 38.46
C ARG A 37 5.70 2.37 37.73
N MET A 38 5.93 1.13 38.17
CA MET A 38 5.29 -0.05 37.57
C MET A 38 3.77 0.03 37.63
N ARG A 39 3.20 0.46 38.77
CA ARG A 39 1.76 0.66 38.89
C ARG A 39 1.26 1.71 37.90
N GLY A 40 1.99 2.82 37.76
CA GLY A 40 1.73 3.86 36.75
C GLY A 40 1.73 3.31 35.32
N ALA A 41 2.74 2.50 34.95
CA ALA A 41 2.79 1.84 33.65
C ALA A 41 1.56 0.98 33.40
N VAL A 42 1.19 0.12 34.36
CA VAL A 42 0.01 -0.74 34.22
C VAL A 42 -1.25 0.11 34.08
N THR A 43 -1.42 1.18 34.86
CA THR A 43 -2.60 2.05 34.76
C THR A 43 -2.70 2.80 33.43
N MET A 44 -1.60 3.06 32.73
CA MET A 44 -1.60 3.71 31.42
C MET A 44 -1.70 2.71 30.27
N LEU A 45 -0.95 1.61 30.35
CA LEU A 45 -0.89 0.58 29.29
C LEU A 45 -2.14 -0.30 29.27
N ALA A 46 -2.69 -0.68 30.42
CA ALA A 46 -3.81 -1.61 30.47
C ALA A 46 -5.07 -1.07 29.75
N PRO A 47 -5.54 0.18 29.97
CA PRO A 47 -6.67 0.71 29.22
C PRO A 47 -6.39 0.80 27.71
N TYR A 48 -5.15 1.15 27.34
CA TYR A 48 -4.74 1.24 25.94
C TYR A 48 -4.75 -0.12 25.22
N VAL A 49 -4.16 -1.14 25.87
CA VAL A 49 -4.13 -2.51 25.36
C VAL A 49 -5.54 -3.07 25.30
N LEU A 50 -6.31 -3.01 26.40
CA LEU A 50 -7.68 -3.52 26.45
C LEU A 50 -8.57 -2.82 25.43
N GLY A 51 -8.55 -1.49 25.34
CA GLY A 51 -9.35 -0.75 24.37
C GLY A 51 -9.01 -1.08 22.93
N THR A 52 -7.72 -1.27 22.61
CA THR A 52 -7.29 -1.69 21.26
C THR A 52 -7.71 -3.13 20.97
N SER A 53 -7.47 -4.04 21.93
CA SER A 53 -7.77 -5.47 21.81
C SER A 53 -9.27 -5.73 21.69
N VAL A 54 -10.14 -5.06 22.44
CA VAL A 54 -11.59 -5.27 22.36
C VAL A 54 -12.11 -5.00 20.95
N VAL A 55 -11.67 -3.91 20.31
CA VAL A 55 -12.09 -3.57 18.94
C VAL A 55 -11.52 -4.54 17.92
N PHE A 56 -10.22 -4.87 18.03
CA PHE A 56 -9.57 -5.75 17.07
C PHE A 56 -10.04 -7.20 17.20
N LEU A 57 -10.00 -7.77 18.41
CA LEU A 57 -10.37 -9.16 18.68
C LEU A 57 -11.84 -9.44 18.36
N GLY A 58 -12.74 -8.47 18.56
CA GLY A 58 -14.14 -8.63 18.16
C GLY A 58 -14.27 -8.89 16.65
N ALA A 59 -13.61 -8.08 15.83
CA ALA A 59 -13.61 -8.28 14.37
C ALA A 59 -12.82 -9.53 13.95
N THR A 60 -11.69 -9.81 14.61
CA THR A 60 -10.91 -11.04 14.36
C THR A 60 -11.74 -12.28 14.65
N ALA A 61 -12.49 -12.31 15.75
CA ALA A 61 -13.38 -13.42 16.08
C ALA A 61 -14.48 -13.60 15.03
N CYS A 62 -15.09 -12.50 14.57
CA CYS A 62 -16.05 -12.54 13.46
C CYS A 62 -15.41 -13.06 12.17
N TYR A 63 -14.21 -12.59 11.82
CA TYR A 63 -13.49 -13.06 10.63
C TYR A 63 -13.17 -14.56 10.71
N LEU A 64 -12.61 -15.02 11.83
CA LEU A 64 -12.22 -16.41 12.04
C LEU A 64 -13.43 -17.36 12.17
N ALA A 65 -14.64 -16.85 12.40
CA ALA A 65 -15.86 -17.65 12.34
C ALA A 65 -16.22 -18.09 10.92
N PHE A 66 -15.73 -17.40 9.88
CA PHE A 66 -16.03 -17.69 8.48
C PHE A 66 -14.80 -18.00 7.63
N ALA A 67 -13.65 -17.43 7.96
CA ALA A 67 -12.42 -17.57 7.20
C ALA A 67 -11.54 -18.69 7.74
N PRO A 68 -10.93 -19.52 6.86
CA PRO A 68 -10.05 -20.59 7.29
C PRO A 68 -8.75 -20.03 7.88
N LEU A 69 -8.52 -20.28 9.17
CA LEU A 69 -7.31 -19.87 9.89
C LEU A 69 -6.01 -20.32 9.18
N GLY A 70 -6.04 -21.50 8.54
CA GLY A 70 -4.89 -22.02 7.79
C GLY A 70 -4.48 -21.13 6.62
N ALA A 71 -5.43 -20.53 5.89
CA ALA A 71 -5.12 -19.61 4.78
C ALA A 71 -4.51 -18.31 5.32
N PHE A 72 -5.06 -17.77 6.42
CA PHE A 72 -4.49 -16.61 7.09
C PHE A 72 -3.05 -16.87 7.56
N ILE A 73 -2.78 -18.01 8.21
CA ILE A 73 -1.42 -18.36 8.65
C ILE A 73 -0.49 -18.50 7.46
N HIS A 74 -0.95 -19.15 6.39
CA HIS A 74 -0.17 -19.31 5.17
C HIS A 74 0.24 -17.97 4.58
N ASP A 75 -0.70 -17.05 4.35
CA ASP A 75 -0.43 -15.80 3.65
C ASP A 75 0.44 -14.86 4.49
N ILE A 76 0.19 -14.79 5.81
CA ILE A 76 0.90 -13.87 6.70
C ILE A 76 2.27 -14.40 7.12
N PHE A 77 2.38 -15.67 7.48
CA PHE A 77 3.60 -16.22 8.09
C PHE A 77 4.34 -17.15 7.15
N THR A 78 3.67 -18.15 6.59
CA THR A 78 4.35 -19.21 5.82
C THR A 78 4.91 -18.69 4.51
N PHE A 79 4.16 -17.84 3.80
CA PHE A 79 4.56 -17.30 2.50
C PHE A 79 5.32 -15.98 2.65
N SER A 80 4.72 -14.98 3.32
CA SER A 80 5.28 -13.62 3.32
C SER A 80 6.67 -13.53 3.96
N ILE A 81 6.94 -14.26 5.06
CA ILE A 81 8.23 -14.17 5.75
C ILE A 81 9.42 -14.60 4.86
N PRO A 82 9.41 -15.80 4.24
CA PRO A 82 10.55 -16.24 3.43
C PRO A 82 10.62 -15.60 2.03
N HIS A 83 9.48 -15.21 1.45
CA HIS A 83 9.42 -14.83 0.03
C HIS A 83 9.30 -13.33 -0.20
N TYR A 84 8.56 -12.59 0.63
CA TYR A 84 8.19 -11.21 0.31
C TYR A 84 9.42 -10.31 0.13
N ALA A 85 10.39 -10.36 1.06
CA ALA A 85 11.58 -9.54 0.97
C ALA A 85 12.40 -9.83 -0.30
N ARG A 86 12.56 -11.11 -0.65
CA ARG A 86 13.32 -11.52 -1.83
C ARG A 86 12.66 -11.10 -3.14
N MET A 87 11.33 -11.23 -3.19
CA MET A 87 10.53 -10.98 -4.38
C MET A 87 10.23 -9.49 -4.57
N ARG A 88 10.16 -8.71 -3.49
CA ARG A 88 9.71 -7.30 -3.53
C ARG A 88 10.77 -6.30 -3.07
N SER A 89 11.99 -6.74 -2.75
CA SER A 89 13.02 -5.83 -2.29
C SER A 89 13.34 -4.77 -3.34
N MET A 90 13.57 -3.53 -2.91
CA MET A 90 14.19 -2.52 -3.76
C MET A 90 15.47 -2.01 -3.09
N PRO A 91 16.54 -1.75 -3.86
CA PRO A 91 17.74 -1.14 -3.29
C PRO A 91 17.41 0.27 -2.80
N PHE A 92 18.09 0.69 -1.74
CA PHE A 92 18.06 2.10 -1.35
C PHE A 92 18.63 2.98 -2.48
N PRO A 93 18.03 4.15 -2.75
CA PRO A 93 18.59 5.09 -3.72
C PRO A 93 20.03 5.45 -3.31
N SER A 94 21.00 5.36 -4.21
CA SER A 94 22.35 5.82 -3.87
C SER A 94 22.36 7.31 -3.50
N LEU A 95 23.36 7.77 -2.74
CA LEU A 95 23.50 9.19 -2.43
C LEU A 95 23.61 10.03 -3.72
N ARG A 96 24.31 9.52 -4.73
CA ARG A 96 24.40 10.15 -6.05
C ARG A 96 23.03 10.25 -6.72
N ALA A 97 22.24 9.16 -6.70
CA ALA A 97 20.87 9.14 -7.24
C ALA A 97 19.92 10.07 -6.46
N THR A 98 20.20 10.27 -5.17
CA THR A 98 19.42 11.17 -4.30
C THR A 98 19.71 12.64 -4.59
N VAL A 99 20.97 12.97 -4.90
CA VAL A 99 21.33 14.32 -5.33
C VAL A 99 20.77 14.62 -6.72
N SER A 100 20.69 13.63 -7.61
CA SER A 100 20.17 13.83 -8.98
C SER A 100 18.64 13.82 -9.08
N SER A 101 17.93 13.22 -8.12
CA SER A 101 16.46 13.18 -8.09
C SER A 101 15.96 13.53 -6.71
N ILE A 102 15.28 14.67 -6.60
CA ILE A 102 14.77 15.19 -5.33
C ILE A 102 13.69 14.29 -4.72
N ASP A 103 13.03 13.43 -5.51
CA ASP A 103 12.06 12.45 -5.00
C ASP A 103 12.70 11.44 -4.06
N ASN A 104 13.93 11.04 -4.35
CA ASN A 104 14.70 10.12 -3.51
C ASN A 104 15.04 10.72 -2.14
N VAL A 105 15.02 12.06 -1.99
CA VAL A 105 15.22 12.71 -0.68
C VAL A 105 14.15 12.29 0.31
N SER A 106 12.92 12.04 -0.16
CA SER A 106 11.81 11.61 0.70
C SER A 106 12.04 10.24 1.34
N VAL A 107 12.89 9.38 0.75
CA VAL A 107 13.28 8.07 1.33
C VAL A 107 14.16 8.25 2.56
N TYR A 108 14.96 9.31 2.61
CA TYR A 108 15.88 9.61 3.73
C TYR A 108 15.28 10.58 4.74
N LEU A 109 14.25 11.34 4.37
CA LEU A 109 13.61 12.33 5.22
C LEU A 109 13.19 11.77 6.59
N PRO A 110 12.51 10.60 6.71
CA PRO A 110 12.13 10.09 8.02
C PRO A 110 13.30 9.76 8.93
N ILE A 111 14.40 9.21 8.39
CA ILE A 111 15.61 8.92 9.17
C ILE A 111 16.18 10.22 9.74
N ALA A 112 16.36 11.23 8.88
CA ALA A 112 16.92 12.52 9.27
C ALA A 112 16.04 13.23 10.31
N VAL A 113 14.72 13.23 10.12
CA VAL A 113 13.77 13.81 11.07
C VAL A 113 13.80 13.08 12.41
N CYS A 114 13.84 11.75 12.42
CA CYS A 114 13.94 10.97 13.66
C CYS A 114 15.25 11.25 14.40
N ALA A 115 16.37 11.37 13.68
CA ALA A 115 17.67 11.71 14.26
C ALA A 115 17.70 13.12 14.88
N VAL A 116 17.16 14.12 14.16
CA VAL A 116 17.05 15.50 14.66
C VAL A 116 16.08 15.60 15.84
N ALA A 117 14.98 14.84 15.82
CA ALA A 117 14.06 14.73 16.95
C ALA A 117 14.75 14.16 18.20
N ALA A 118 15.44 13.02 18.05
CA ALA A 118 16.17 12.40 19.14
C ALA A 118 17.26 13.33 19.71
N TRP A 119 18.01 14.01 18.85
CA TRP A 119 19.00 15.00 19.27
C TRP A 119 18.34 16.17 20.01
N SER A 120 17.21 16.70 19.52
CA SER A 120 16.50 17.81 20.16
C SER A 120 15.97 17.45 21.56
N LEU A 121 15.53 16.21 21.77
CA LEU A 121 15.08 15.71 23.06
C LEU A 121 16.25 15.49 24.02
N ALA A 122 17.39 15.00 23.52
CA ALA A 122 18.58 14.74 24.33
C ALA A 122 19.36 16.02 24.71
N ALA A 123 19.42 17.01 23.81
CA ALA A 123 20.17 18.24 24.00
C ALA A 123 19.47 19.25 24.93
N ASP A 124 18.20 19.04 25.24
CA ASP A 124 17.44 19.93 26.11
C ASP A 124 17.75 19.67 27.58
N ARG A 125 18.60 20.56 28.11
CA ARG A 125 19.01 20.56 29.51
C ARG A 125 17.92 21.13 30.43
N ALA A 126 16.95 21.86 29.89
CA ALA A 126 15.84 22.46 30.63
C ALA A 126 14.59 21.56 30.55
N ARG A 127 14.71 20.32 31.07
CA ARG A 127 13.71 19.22 31.03
C ARG A 127 12.26 19.54 31.51
N VAL A 128 11.98 20.78 31.91
CA VAL A 128 10.76 21.16 32.65
C VAL A 128 9.81 22.07 31.84
N ALA A 129 10.25 22.68 30.73
CA ALA A 129 9.47 23.77 30.13
C ALA A 129 8.30 23.36 29.22
N ASP A 130 8.33 22.18 28.55
CA ASP A 130 7.29 21.84 27.55
C ASP A 130 7.05 20.32 27.38
N ALA A 131 6.80 19.62 28.49
CA ALA A 131 6.65 18.16 28.52
C ALA A 131 5.62 17.63 27.50
N ARG A 132 4.54 18.37 27.21
CA ARG A 132 3.53 17.97 26.22
C ARG A 132 4.13 17.88 24.82
N ARG A 133 4.93 18.86 24.40
CA ARG A 133 5.55 18.86 23.07
C ARG A 133 6.61 17.77 22.95
N ASP A 134 7.40 17.54 24.00
CA ASP A 134 8.40 16.47 24.00
C ASP A 134 7.75 15.09 23.79
N TRP A 135 6.60 14.85 24.43
CA TRP A 135 5.82 13.63 24.20
C TRP A 135 5.24 13.56 22.79
N LEU A 136 4.79 14.67 22.20
CA LEU A 136 4.32 14.68 20.81
C LEU A 136 5.47 14.39 19.82
N ILE A 137 6.64 14.99 20.01
CA ILE A 137 7.84 14.73 19.21
C ILE A 137 8.23 13.25 19.32
N ALA A 138 8.34 12.72 20.53
CA ALA A 138 8.66 11.31 20.75
C ALA A 138 7.61 10.38 20.13
N THR A 139 6.32 10.71 20.28
CA THR A 139 5.23 9.92 19.71
C THR A 139 5.31 9.82 18.20
N PHE A 140 5.37 10.96 17.51
CA PHE A 140 5.40 10.96 16.05
C PHE A 140 6.73 10.45 15.49
N ALA A 141 7.85 10.64 16.19
CA ALA A 141 9.15 10.07 15.79
C ALA A 141 9.16 8.55 15.88
N VAL A 142 8.61 7.96 16.95
CA VAL A 142 8.50 6.50 17.07
C VAL A 142 7.51 5.93 16.05
N ILE A 143 6.39 6.61 15.79
CA ILE A 143 5.46 6.23 14.71
C ILE A 143 6.14 6.30 13.34
N ALA A 144 6.89 7.37 13.06
CA ALA A 144 7.65 7.51 11.83
C ALA A 144 8.66 6.36 11.67
N ALA A 145 9.48 6.09 12.70
CA ALA A 145 10.42 4.98 12.70
C ALA A 145 9.73 3.62 12.49
N ALA A 146 8.61 3.37 13.16
CA ALA A 146 7.83 2.14 12.99
C ALA A 146 7.34 1.98 11.53
N PHE A 147 6.74 3.01 10.94
CA PHE A 147 6.33 2.95 9.54
C PHE A 147 7.50 2.88 8.57
N TYR A 148 8.65 3.44 8.93
CA TYR A 148 9.86 3.32 8.14
C TYR A 148 10.33 1.86 8.03
N LEU A 149 10.33 1.14 9.16
CA LEU A 149 10.68 -0.29 9.21
C LEU A 149 9.82 -1.11 8.25
N LYS A 150 8.53 -0.79 8.15
CA LYS A 150 7.61 -1.44 7.19
C LYS A 150 8.03 -1.22 5.74
N GLY A 151 8.53 -0.04 5.40
CA GLY A 151 8.94 0.31 4.04
C GLY A 151 10.35 -0.14 3.65
N LEU A 152 11.13 -0.74 4.57
CA LEU A 152 12.51 -1.17 4.31
C LEU A 152 12.63 -2.20 3.20
N VAL A 153 11.61 -3.03 3.01
CA VAL A 153 11.61 -4.00 1.90
C VAL A 153 11.55 -3.25 0.57
N ARG A 154 10.68 -2.24 0.45
CA ARG A 154 10.47 -1.53 -0.82
C ARG A 154 10.64 -0.02 -0.62
N PRO A 155 11.86 0.48 -0.44
CA PRO A 155 12.11 1.90 -0.21
C PRO A 155 11.72 2.73 -1.44
N SER A 156 10.56 3.39 -1.36
CA SER A 156 10.13 4.41 -2.30
C SER A 156 9.18 5.39 -1.62
N PRO A 157 8.96 6.59 -2.19
CA PRO A 157 8.07 7.59 -1.59
C PRO A 157 6.67 7.04 -1.29
N VAL A 158 6.11 6.24 -2.21
CA VAL A 158 4.78 5.63 -2.09
C VAL A 158 4.71 4.65 -0.91
N HIS A 159 5.70 3.79 -0.75
CA HIS A 159 5.72 2.80 0.33
C HIS A 159 6.08 3.40 1.69
N LEU A 160 6.74 4.56 1.70
CA LEU A 160 7.14 5.30 2.90
C LEU A 160 6.17 6.43 3.28
N ILE A 161 5.05 6.60 2.57
CA ILE A 161 4.14 7.74 2.75
C ILE A 161 3.66 7.93 4.20
N ALA A 162 3.35 6.84 4.91
CA ALA A 162 2.93 6.90 6.31
C ALA A 162 4.06 7.40 7.24
N SER A 163 5.31 6.99 6.96
CA SER A 163 6.50 7.47 7.66
C SER A 163 6.79 8.93 7.35
N ILE A 164 6.60 9.35 6.09
CA ILE A 164 6.80 10.73 5.64
C ILE A 164 5.77 11.65 6.32
N ILE A 165 4.49 11.28 6.33
CA ILE A 165 3.42 12.04 7.02
C ILE A 165 3.76 12.22 8.50
N ALA A 166 4.12 11.15 9.20
CA ALA A 166 4.52 11.23 10.60
C ALA A 166 5.75 12.14 10.80
N SER A 167 6.70 12.13 9.87
CA SER A 167 7.90 13.00 9.91
C SER A 167 7.55 14.47 9.71
N ILE A 168 6.60 14.79 8.82
CA ILE A 168 6.10 16.16 8.64
C ILE A 168 5.42 16.64 9.94
N MET A 169 4.67 15.77 10.62
CA MET A 169 4.08 16.09 11.93
C MET A 169 5.15 16.37 12.98
N VAL A 170 6.25 15.59 13.01
CA VAL A 170 7.40 15.86 13.89
C VAL A 170 7.98 17.24 13.59
N LEU A 171 8.27 17.56 12.33
CA LEU A 171 8.82 18.86 11.91
C LEU A 171 7.92 20.03 12.34
N ALA A 172 6.61 19.89 12.16
CA ALA A 172 5.64 20.91 12.57
C ALA A 172 5.65 21.16 14.08
N VAL A 173 5.71 20.09 14.90
CA VAL A 173 5.78 20.21 16.37
C VAL A 173 7.14 20.75 16.82
N MET A 174 8.22 20.39 16.12
CA MET A 174 9.57 20.85 16.42
C MET A 174 9.81 22.33 16.06
N GLY A 175 9.05 22.90 15.11
CA GLY A 175 9.20 24.29 14.67
C GLY A 175 9.33 25.29 15.84
N PRO A 176 8.31 25.43 16.70
CA PRO A 176 8.36 26.35 17.86
C PRO A 176 9.51 26.06 18.83
N ARG A 177 9.89 24.79 19.00
CA ARG A 177 10.99 24.36 19.87
C ARG A 177 12.35 24.77 19.30
N ALA A 178 12.52 24.63 17.99
CA ALA A 178 13.75 24.96 17.28
C ALA A 178 14.12 26.45 17.45
N TRP A 179 13.13 27.35 17.50
CA TRP A 179 13.35 28.77 17.76
C TRP A 179 13.89 29.06 19.17
N ARG A 180 13.60 28.22 20.16
CA ARG A 180 14.05 28.39 21.55
C ARG A 180 15.40 27.71 21.83
N GLN A 181 15.64 26.57 21.20
CA GLN A 181 16.77 25.70 21.54
C GLN A 181 18.09 26.08 20.84
N GLY A 182 18.05 26.84 19.75
CA GLY A 182 19.24 27.44 19.13
C GLY A 182 19.23 27.45 17.60
N SER A 183 20.20 28.18 17.01
CA SER A 183 20.32 28.36 15.56
C SER A 183 20.52 27.04 14.81
N ALA A 184 21.30 26.10 15.35
CA ALA A 184 21.57 24.81 14.72
C ALA A 184 20.29 23.98 14.51
N LEU A 185 19.45 23.84 15.55
CA LEU A 185 18.17 23.11 15.43
C LEU A 185 17.20 23.83 14.48
N ARG A 186 17.15 25.17 14.54
CA ARG A 186 16.35 25.99 13.62
C ARG A 186 16.74 25.77 12.17
N ILE A 187 18.06 25.79 11.87
CA ILE A 187 18.58 25.54 10.52
C ILE A 187 18.25 24.11 10.09
N ALA A 188 18.47 23.11 10.94
CA ALA A 188 18.15 21.71 10.62
C ALA A 188 16.66 21.51 10.30
N VAL A 189 15.75 22.01 11.14
CA VAL A 189 14.30 21.92 10.92
C VAL A 189 13.88 22.67 9.65
N ALA A 190 14.45 23.87 9.40
CA ALA A 190 14.18 24.63 8.19
C ALA A 190 14.64 23.89 6.92
N ILE A 191 15.87 23.36 6.92
CA ILE A 191 16.40 22.58 5.78
C ILE A 191 15.52 21.36 5.51
N LEU A 192 15.19 20.57 6.55
CA LEU A 192 14.34 19.39 6.39
C LEU A 192 12.92 19.75 5.91
N GLY A 193 12.35 20.85 6.41
CA GLY A 193 11.06 21.37 5.94
C GLY A 193 11.08 21.79 4.48
N VAL A 194 12.11 22.52 4.06
CA VAL A 194 12.31 22.93 2.65
C VAL A 194 12.50 21.71 1.76
N LEU A 195 13.33 20.74 2.16
CA LEU A 195 13.53 19.51 1.40
C LEU A 195 12.23 18.70 1.24
N ALA A 196 11.43 18.59 2.31
CA ALA A 196 10.14 17.92 2.27
C ALA A 196 9.17 18.60 1.30
N MET A 197 9.06 19.94 1.37
CA MET A 197 8.23 20.72 0.46
C MET A 197 8.70 20.65 -0.98
N ALA A 198 10.00 20.77 -1.23
CA ALA A 198 10.58 20.75 -2.57
C ALA A 198 10.42 19.38 -3.23
N SER A 199 10.62 18.28 -2.47
CA SER A 199 10.34 16.93 -2.96
C SER A 199 8.87 16.74 -3.29
N ALA A 200 7.94 17.18 -2.43
CA ALA A 200 6.51 17.09 -2.70
C ALA A 200 6.08 17.91 -3.93
N ALA A 201 6.60 19.13 -4.07
CA ALA A 201 6.31 20.01 -5.20
C ALA A 201 6.85 19.44 -6.52
N PHE A 202 8.07 18.88 -6.50
CA PHE A 202 8.65 18.22 -7.67
C PHE A 202 7.88 16.98 -8.08
N ALA A 203 7.56 16.09 -7.13
CA ALA A 203 6.73 14.90 -7.40
C ALA A 203 5.36 15.29 -7.99
N ALA A 204 4.72 16.34 -7.46
CA ALA A 204 3.47 16.86 -7.98
C ALA A 204 3.62 17.42 -9.40
N ALA A 205 4.70 18.16 -9.68
CA ALA A 205 4.98 18.70 -11.01
C ALA A 205 5.26 17.60 -12.04
N MET A 206 6.07 16.59 -11.70
CA MET A 206 6.35 15.44 -12.57
C MET A 206 5.09 14.63 -12.85
N THR A 207 4.29 14.34 -11.81
CA THR A 207 3.01 13.63 -11.96
C THR A 207 2.04 14.44 -12.82
N TYR A 208 2.03 15.77 -12.68
CA TYR A 208 1.20 16.64 -13.50
C TYR A 208 1.65 16.60 -14.98
N ALA A 209 2.95 16.74 -15.25
CA ALA A 209 3.50 16.72 -16.60
C ALA A 209 3.23 15.39 -17.31
N GLU A 210 3.47 14.26 -16.64
CA GLU A 210 3.20 12.93 -17.19
C GLU A 210 1.70 12.74 -17.52
N ARG A 211 0.82 13.17 -16.61
CA ARG A 211 -0.63 13.09 -16.83
C ARG A 211 -1.13 14.07 -17.89
N GLU A 212 -0.47 15.20 -18.05
CA GLU A 212 -0.79 16.17 -19.10
C GLU A 212 -0.44 15.61 -20.49
N GLU A 213 0.74 15.00 -20.63
CA GLU A 213 1.14 14.29 -21.86
C GLU A 213 0.16 13.18 -22.23
N GLN A 214 -0.37 12.46 -21.23
CA GLN A 214 -1.35 11.40 -21.41
C GLN A 214 -2.81 11.89 -21.53
N ASN A 215 -3.08 13.21 -21.51
CA ASN A 215 -4.43 13.78 -21.40
C ASN A 215 -5.26 13.17 -20.25
N SER A 216 -4.61 12.68 -19.21
CA SER A 216 -5.18 11.92 -18.10
C SER A 216 -5.30 12.73 -16.81
N THR A 217 -4.97 14.03 -16.83
CA THR A 217 -5.15 14.89 -15.65
C THR A 217 -6.62 14.94 -15.23
N VAL A 218 -6.86 15.03 -13.92
CA VAL A 218 -8.23 15.19 -13.38
C VAL A 218 -8.88 16.43 -13.99
N LEU A 219 -8.13 17.53 -14.15
CA LEU A 219 -8.65 18.76 -14.74
C LEU A 219 -8.97 18.58 -16.23
N ALA A 220 -8.14 17.89 -17.01
CA ALA A 220 -8.42 17.61 -18.42
C ALA A 220 -9.66 16.72 -18.57
N ARG A 221 -9.79 15.67 -17.75
CA ARG A 221 -10.98 14.80 -17.72
C ARG A 221 -12.23 15.56 -17.26
N VAL A 222 -12.12 16.39 -16.22
CA VAL A 222 -13.22 17.26 -15.76
C VAL A 222 -13.60 18.27 -16.84
N ARG A 223 -12.65 18.92 -17.52
CA ARG A 223 -12.91 19.85 -18.63
C ARG A 223 -13.57 19.13 -19.82
N ALA A 224 -13.07 17.96 -20.20
CA ALA A 224 -13.65 17.15 -21.27
C ALA A 224 -15.11 16.80 -20.96
N VAL A 225 -15.42 16.45 -19.71
CA VAL A 225 -16.79 16.19 -19.27
C VAL A 225 -17.64 17.45 -19.25
N LEU A 226 -17.14 18.56 -18.69
CA LEU A 226 -17.87 19.82 -18.65
C LEU A 226 -18.17 20.37 -20.04
N ALA A 227 -17.32 20.07 -21.02
CA ALA A 227 -17.51 20.39 -22.42
C ALA A 227 -18.42 19.40 -23.16
N ALA A 228 -18.70 18.22 -22.59
CA ALA A 228 -19.60 17.24 -23.20
C ALA A 228 -21.07 17.68 -23.05
N PRO A 229 -21.89 17.57 -24.11
CA PRO A 229 -23.32 17.90 -24.03
C PRO A 229 -24.01 17.00 -22.98
N GLY A 230 -24.50 17.56 -21.88
CA GLY A 230 -25.22 16.83 -20.83
C GLY A 230 -24.72 16.98 -19.39
N GLY A 231 -23.57 17.63 -19.15
CA GLY A 231 -23.18 18.23 -17.86
C GLY A 231 -23.01 17.31 -16.63
N THR A 232 -23.37 16.03 -16.71
CA THR A 232 -23.32 15.06 -15.59
C THR A 232 -22.41 13.86 -15.86
N ALA A 233 -21.69 13.85 -17.00
CA ALA A 233 -21.08 12.64 -17.54
C ALA A 233 -19.85 12.09 -16.79
N TRP A 234 -19.16 12.86 -15.95
CA TRP A 234 -17.94 12.40 -15.25
C TRP A 234 -18.23 11.38 -14.15
N CYS A 235 -19.45 11.44 -13.60
CA CYS A 235 -19.93 10.50 -12.62
C CYS A 235 -21.01 9.58 -13.21
N SER A 236 -21.25 9.63 -14.52
CA SER A 236 -22.13 8.66 -15.18
C SER A 236 -21.29 7.51 -15.71
N THR A 237 -21.48 6.33 -15.15
CA THR A 237 -21.00 5.09 -15.75
C THR A 237 -22.17 4.37 -16.42
N PRO A 238 -21.93 3.51 -17.42
CA PRO A 238 -22.95 2.58 -17.89
C PRO A 238 -23.63 1.84 -16.72
N PRO A 239 -24.92 1.49 -16.81
CA PRO A 239 -25.65 0.83 -15.72
C PRO A 239 -24.95 -0.43 -15.17
N GLU A 240 -24.23 -1.14 -16.03
CA GLU A 240 -23.45 -2.35 -15.72
C GLU A 240 -22.25 -2.07 -14.81
N LEU A 241 -21.74 -0.83 -14.84
CA LEU A 241 -20.56 -0.37 -14.12
C LEU A 241 -20.89 0.50 -12.89
N ARG A 242 -22.13 0.46 -12.39
CA ARG A 242 -22.59 1.28 -11.25
C ARG A 242 -21.72 1.20 -9.99
N ARG A 243 -20.93 0.13 -9.81
CA ARG A 243 -20.02 -0.04 -8.65
C ARG A 243 -18.85 0.94 -8.67
N ILE A 244 -18.46 1.41 -9.84
CA ILE A 244 -17.36 2.35 -10.06
C ILE A 244 -17.89 3.74 -10.44
N GLU A 245 -19.13 4.04 -10.09
CA GLU A 245 -19.71 5.38 -10.26
C GLU A 245 -18.76 6.42 -9.63
N CYS A 246 -18.48 7.52 -10.35
CA CYS A 246 -17.50 8.54 -9.96
C CYS A 246 -16.03 8.08 -9.84
N LEU A 247 -15.68 6.83 -10.19
CA LEU A 247 -14.29 6.36 -10.21
C LEU A 247 -13.70 6.52 -11.62
N LEU A 248 -12.53 7.16 -11.70
CA LEU A 248 -11.79 7.27 -12.96
C LEU A 248 -10.99 5.99 -13.22
N LEU A 249 -11.45 5.20 -14.19
CA LEU A 249 -10.66 4.12 -14.76
C LEU A 249 -9.94 4.58 -16.04
N ASP A 250 -8.96 3.79 -16.43
CA ASP A 250 -8.41 3.87 -17.78
C ASP A 250 -9.48 3.42 -18.80
N PRO A 251 -9.62 4.07 -19.97
CA PRO A 251 -10.66 3.74 -20.95
C PRO A 251 -10.66 2.27 -21.41
N ASP A 252 -9.49 1.64 -21.49
CA ASP A 252 -9.41 0.23 -21.93
C ASP A 252 -9.92 -0.71 -20.82
N ARG A 253 -9.60 -0.41 -19.56
CA ARG A 253 -10.12 -1.14 -18.39
C ARG A 253 -11.62 -0.99 -18.23
N GLU A 254 -12.14 0.23 -18.44
CA GLU A 254 -13.57 0.50 -18.41
C GLU A 254 -14.32 -0.31 -19.47
N GLN A 255 -13.83 -0.29 -20.71
CA GLN A 255 -14.45 -1.02 -21.81
C GLN A 255 -14.37 -2.54 -21.64
N ALA A 256 -13.24 -3.06 -21.13
CA ALA A 256 -13.09 -4.48 -20.82
C ALA A 256 -14.07 -4.92 -19.71
N ALA A 257 -14.17 -4.15 -18.63
CA ALA A 257 -15.10 -4.41 -17.56
C ALA A 257 -16.56 -4.36 -18.04
N GLN A 258 -16.91 -3.37 -18.89
CA GLN A 258 -18.25 -3.24 -19.46
C GLN A 258 -18.61 -4.44 -20.34
N PHE A 259 -17.70 -4.84 -21.24
CA PHE A 259 -17.92 -5.99 -22.13
C PHE A 259 -18.20 -7.27 -21.33
N VAL A 260 -17.36 -7.55 -20.32
CA VAL A 260 -17.55 -8.73 -19.46
C VAL A 260 -18.85 -8.61 -18.68
N ALA A 261 -19.18 -7.44 -18.12
CA ALA A 261 -20.39 -7.24 -17.34
C ALA A 261 -21.67 -7.42 -18.18
N GLN A 262 -21.64 -7.06 -19.47
CA GLN A 262 -22.74 -7.24 -20.41
C GLN A 262 -22.92 -8.69 -20.85
N ASP A 263 -21.83 -9.44 -20.99
CA ASP A 263 -21.90 -10.81 -21.51
C ASP A 263 -22.01 -11.89 -20.42
N THR A 264 -21.84 -11.54 -19.14
CA THR A 264 -21.87 -12.50 -18.02
C THR A 264 -23.03 -12.28 -17.07
N ARG A 265 -23.44 -13.33 -16.35
CA ARG A 265 -24.43 -13.20 -15.27
C ARG A 265 -23.78 -12.64 -13.99
N PRO A 266 -24.51 -11.96 -13.10
CA PRO A 266 -23.95 -11.42 -11.85
C PRO A 266 -23.30 -12.46 -10.93
N ASP A 267 -23.78 -13.70 -10.96
CA ASP A 267 -23.25 -14.85 -10.19
C ASP A 267 -22.05 -15.54 -10.87
N GLU A 268 -21.82 -15.24 -12.15
CA GLU A 268 -20.75 -15.84 -12.91
C GLU A 268 -19.38 -15.33 -12.44
N ARG A 269 -18.41 -16.24 -12.41
CA ARG A 269 -17.04 -15.92 -12.02
C ARG A 269 -16.18 -15.75 -13.25
N ILE A 270 -15.25 -14.81 -13.17
CA ILE A 270 -14.27 -14.53 -14.21
C ILE A 270 -12.87 -14.73 -13.67
N TYR A 271 -11.91 -14.93 -14.56
CA TYR A 271 -10.50 -14.92 -14.19
C TYR A 271 -9.83 -13.69 -14.79
N VAL A 272 -9.15 -12.91 -13.96
CA VAL A 272 -8.32 -11.78 -14.36
C VAL A 272 -6.89 -12.08 -13.97
N GLY A 273 -6.01 -12.16 -14.96
CA GLY A 273 -4.61 -12.55 -14.82
C GLY A 273 -3.69 -11.75 -15.73
N LEU A 274 -2.49 -12.27 -15.96
CA LEU A 274 -1.45 -11.62 -16.74
C LEU A 274 -1.19 -12.38 -18.03
N THR A 275 -0.64 -11.72 -19.04
CA THR A 275 -0.11 -12.41 -20.23
C THR A 275 1.10 -13.29 -19.91
N ARG A 276 1.76 -13.04 -18.77
CA ARG A 276 2.84 -13.86 -18.22
C ARG A 276 2.60 -14.19 -16.75
N HIS A 277 2.42 -15.46 -16.43
CA HIS A 277 2.30 -15.93 -15.04
C HIS A 277 3.63 -16.44 -14.46
N ASP A 278 4.68 -16.51 -15.27
CA ASP A 278 6.01 -16.97 -14.87
C ASP A 278 6.85 -15.90 -14.15
N LYS A 279 6.50 -14.62 -14.34
CA LYS A 279 7.05 -13.45 -13.64
C LYS A 279 5.91 -12.47 -13.38
N ILE A 280 5.90 -11.80 -12.24
CA ILE A 280 4.74 -11.03 -11.79
C ILE A 280 5.23 -9.71 -11.20
N PHE A 281 4.63 -8.59 -11.63
CA PHE A 281 4.79 -7.29 -10.97
C PHE A 281 3.55 -6.97 -10.13
N VAL A 282 2.40 -6.79 -10.79
CA VAL A 282 1.07 -6.58 -10.20
C VAL A 282 0.03 -7.18 -11.14
N ASN A 283 -1.22 -7.33 -10.68
CA ASN A 283 -2.35 -7.72 -11.53
C ASN A 283 -3.55 -6.78 -11.32
N ASP A 284 -4.47 -6.75 -12.29
CA ASP A 284 -5.64 -5.87 -12.27
C ASP A 284 -6.81 -6.46 -11.46
N ILE A 285 -6.78 -6.24 -10.15
CA ILE A 285 -7.89 -6.65 -9.26
C ILE A 285 -9.10 -5.71 -9.41
N ALA A 286 -8.89 -4.49 -9.90
CA ALA A 286 -9.96 -3.51 -10.03
C ALA A 286 -10.99 -3.95 -11.07
N THR A 287 -10.60 -4.73 -12.09
CA THR A 287 -11.52 -5.30 -13.08
C THR A 287 -12.65 -6.10 -12.43
N TYR A 288 -12.38 -6.90 -11.38
CA TYR A 288 -13.43 -7.67 -10.68
C TYR A 288 -14.50 -6.76 -10.08
N PHE A 289 -14.06 -5.68 -9.43
CA PHE A 289 -14.94 -4.71 -8.80
C PHE A 289 -15.73 -3.92 -9.84
N ALA A 290 -15.05 -3.47 -10.92
CA ALA A 290 -15.64 -2.73 -12.03
C ALA A 290 -16.72 -3.56 -12.75
N ALA A 291 -16.40 -4.78 -13.15
CA ALA A 291 -17.34 -5.68 -13.83
C ALA A 291 -18.42 -6.22 -12.88
N GLY A 292 -18.26 -6.04 -11.56
CA GLY A 292 -19.14 -6.62 -10.56
C GLY A 292 -19.18 -8.15 -10.63
N ARG A 293 -18.02 -8.79 -10.78
CA ARG A 293 -17.86 -10.25 -10.86
C ARG A 293 -16.88 -10.75 -9.81
N MET A 294 -17.20 -11.90 -9.23
CA MET A 294 -16.31 -12.54 -8.26
C MET A 294 -15.15 -13.24 -9.00
N PRO A 295 -13.97 -13.32 -8.37
CA PRO A 295 -12.88 -14.10 -8.94
C PRO A 295 -13.22 -15.58 -9.02
N ALA A 296 -12.79 -16.19 -10.12
CA ALA A 296 -12.87 -17.62 -10.36
C ALA A 296 -12.00 -18.43 -9.40
N THR A 297 -10.89 -17.85 -8.98
CA THR A 297 -9.93 -18.53 -8.11
C THR A 297 -9.70 -17.74 -6.83
N ARG A 298 -9.29 -18.43 -5.76
CA ARG A 298 -8.89 -17.73 -4.53
C ARG A 298 -7.60 -16.94 -4.70
N TRP A 299 -6.76 -17.30 -5.69
CA TRP A 299 -5.45 -16.72 -5.97
C TRP A 299 -5.49 -15.43 -6.79
N HIS A 300 -6.55 -14.63 -6.64
CA HIS A 300 -6.83 -13.44 -7.45
C HIS A 300 -5.95 -12.22 -7.16
N HIS A 301 -5.22 -12.19 -6.04
CA HIS A 301 -4.19 -11.19 -5.75
C HIS A 301 -2.82 -11.80 -6.01
N PHE A 302 -2.07 -11.26 -6.97
CA PHE A 302 -0.83 -11.89 -7.40
C PHE A 302 0.38 -11.42 -6.58
N ASP A 303 1.00 -12.39 -5.92
CA ASP A 303 2.26 -12.23 -5.20
C ASP A 303 3.36 -13.02 -5.92
N PRO A 304 4.44 -12.35 -6.35
CA PRO A 304 5.55 -13.03 -7.01
C PRO A 304 6.18 -14.04 -6.04
N GLY A 305 6.55 -15.21 -6.57
CA GLY A 305 7.01 -16.36 -5.77
C GLY A 305 5.87 -17.28 -5.31
N LEU A 306 4.62 -16.81 -5.23
CA LEU A 306 3.46 -17.64 -4.92
C LEU A 306 2.80 -18.11 -6.21
N GLN A 307 2.19 -17.21 -6.99
CA GLN A 307 1.51 -17.54 -8.24
C GLN A 307 2.45 -17.91 -9.38
N THR A 308 3.74 -17.59 -9.27
CA THR A 308 4.77 -18.06 -10.19
C THR A 308 5.20 -19.51 -9.92
N SER A 309 4.68 -20.16 -8.87
CA SER A 309 5.03 -21.54 -8.54
C SER A 309 4.13 -22.56 -9.25
N GLU A 310 4.71 -23.71 -9.59
CA GLU A 310 4.00 -24.82 -10.25
C GLU A 310 2.75 -25.26 -9.47
N ARG A 311 2.91 -25.43 -8.16
CA ARG A 311 1.83 -25.85 -7.25
C ARG A 311 0.62 -24.91 -7.32
N ILE A 312 0.87 -23.60 -7.33
CA ILE A 312 -0.22 -22.61 -7.35
C ILE A 312 -0.81 -22.47 -8.75
N GLN A 313 0.00 -22.49 -9.81
CA GLN A 313 -0.54 -22.49 -11.18
C GLN A 313 -1.44 -23.70 -11.44
N ARG A 314 -1.07 -24.90 -10.97
CA ARG A 314 -1.95 -26.09 -11.03
C ARG A 314 -3.25 -25.88 -10.27
N ALA A 315 -3.18 -25.35 -9.05
CA ALA A 315 -4.38 -25.05 -8.26
C ALA A 315 -5.31 -24.02 -8.96
N ILE A 316 -4.74 -23.01 -9.63
CA ILE A 316 -5.51 -22.07 -10.45
C ILE A 316 -6.19 -22.82 -11.59
N ILE A 317 -5.46 -23.64 -12.35
CA ILE A 317 -6.02 -24.44 -13.46
C ILE A 317 -7.18 -25.32 -12.97
N ASP A 318 -6.99 -26.04 -11.86
CA ASP A 318 -8.02 -26.92 -11.28
C ASP A 318 -9.28 -26.12 -10.89
N GLU A 319 -9.12 -24.93 -10.31
CA GLU A 319 -10.23 -24.04 -9.96
C GLU A 319 -10.94 -23.48 -11.21
N LEU A 320 -10.20 -23.16 -12.28
CA LEU A 320 -10.77 -22.72 -13.57
C LEU A 320 -11.59 -23.83 -14.24
N GLU A 321 -11.07 -25.06 -14.22
CA GLU A 321 -11.72 -26.25 -14.76
C GLU A 321 -12.99 -26.60 -13.97
N ALA A 322 -12.88 -26.69 -12.65
CA ALA A 322 -14.00 -26.99 -11.76
C ALA A 322 -15.12 -25.95 -11.87
N GLY A 323 -14.77 -24.67 -11.97
CA GLY A 323 -15.71 -23.56 -12.15
C GLY A 323 -16.25 -23.42 -13.58
N ARG A 324 -15.71 -24.17 -14.54
CA ARG A 324 -15.99 -24.04 -15.98
C ARG A 324 -15.96 -22.58 -16.44
N VAL A 325 -14.93 -21.86 -16.01
CA VAL A 325 -14.83 -20.40 -16.18
C VAL A 325 -14.89 -20.04 -17.65
N ARG A 326 -15.91 -19.25 -18.03
CA ARG A 326 -16.15 -18.88 -19.42
C ARG A 326 -15.21 -17.77 -19.91
N TYR A 327 -14.93 -16.78 -19.06
CA TYR A 327 -14.12 -15.63 -19.43
C TYR A 327 -12.82 -15.52 -18.64
N VAL A 328 -11.73 -15.32 -19.39
CA VAL A 328 -10.39 -15.00 -18.92
C VAL A 328 -10.01 -13.62 -19.47
N ILE A 329 -9.56 -12.74 -18.60
CA ILE A 329 -9.07 -11.40 -18.94
C ILE A 329 -7.58 -11.37 -18.62
N LEU A 330 -6.74 -11.09 -19.61
CA LEU A 330 -5.29 -11.00 -19.45
C LEU A 330 -4.84 -9.56 -19.68
N GLU A 331 -3.91 -9.10 -18.87
CA GLU A 331 -3.34 -7.76 -18.92
C GLU A 331 -1.83 -7.84 -19.15
N SER A 332 -1.31 -7.04 -20.09
CA SER A 332 0.10 -6.99 -20.45
C SER A 332 0.83 -5.70 -20.08
N SER A 333 0.15 -4.67 -19.54
CA SER A 333 0.77 -3.38 -19.18
C SER A 333 2.02 -3.47 -18.31
N TRP A 334 2.16 -4.56 -17.55
CA TRP A 334 3.25 -4.75 -16.61
C TRP A 334 4.29 -5.80 -17.01
N ASP A 335 4.17 -6.38 -18.20
CA ASP A 335 5.05 -7.46 -18.67
C ASP A 335 6.51 -7.02 -18.80
N LEU A 336 6.74 -5.73 -19.07
CA LEU A 336 8.07 -5.18 -19.31
C LEU A 336 8.61 -4.35 -18.16
N VAL A 337 7.91 -4.28 -17.01
CA VAL A 337 8.37 -3.50 -15.86
C VAL A 337 9.65 -4.13 -15.29
N PRO A 338 10.79 -3.43 -15.37
CA PRO A 338 12.03 -3.95 -14.81
C PRO A 338 12.07 -3.60 -13.31
N GLU A 339 12.19 -4.61 -12.47
CA GLU A 339 12.55 -4.42 -11.06
C GLU A 339 13.89 -5.09 -10.75
N PRO A 340 14.77 -4.44 -9.97
CA PRO A 340 16.05 -5.01 -9.53
C PRO A 340 15.85 -6.04 -8.40
N ASN A 341 14.94 -7.01 -8.58
CA ASN A 341 14.60 -8.06 -7.64
C ASN A 341 14.18 -9.34 -8.36
N GLU A 342 13.92 -10.42 -7.61
CA GLU A 342 13.56 -11.71 -8.20
C GLU A 342 12.19 -11.73 -8.89
N SER A 343 11.29 -10.77 -8.63
CA SER A 343 9.97 -10.76 -9.30
C SER A 343 10.03 -10.41 -10.79
N SER A 344 11.11 -9.78 -11.26
CA SER A 344 11.33 -9.51 -12.68
C SER A 344 11.91 -10.72 -13.44
N MET A 345 12.35 -11.75 -12.70
CA MET A 345 12.93 -12.97 -13.26
C MET A 345 11.84 -13.99 -13.56
N SER A 346 11.98 -14.70 -14.68
CA SER A 346 11.13 -15.85 -14.98
C SER A 346 11.39 -16.97 -13.98
N SER A 347 10.32 -17.54 -13.44
CA SER A 347 10.35 -18.79 -12.67
C SER A 347 10.56 -20.04 -13.55
N GLY A 348 10.42 -19.92 -14.88
CA GLY A 348 10.38 -21.04 -15.82
C GLY A 348 9.08 -21.87 -15.79
N VAL A 349 8.10 -21.49 -14.96
CA VAL A 349 6.81 -22.19 -14.82
C VAL A 349 5.77 -21.52 -15.71
N HIS A 350 5.34 -22.22 -16.76
CA HIS A 350 4.41 -21.71 -17.78
C HIS A 350 3.10 -22.50 -17.88
N LEU A 351 2.76 -23.31 -16.88
CA LEU A 351 1.62 -24.22 -16.93
C LEU A 351 0.31 -23.48 -17.19
N LEU A 352 0.10 -22.37 -16.50
CA LEU A 352 -1.12 -21.58 -16.62
C LEU A 352 -1.20 -20.85 -17.96
N ASP A 353 -0.09 -20.30 -18.44
CA ASP A 353 -0.02 -19.66 -19.75
C ASP A 353 -0.33 -20.65 -20.88
N GLN A 354 0.21 -21.87 -20.78
CA GLN A 354 -0.05 -22.96 -21.73
C GLN A 354 -1.52 -23.39 -21.67
N TYR A 355 -2.06 -23.64 -20.47
CA TYR A 355 -3.45 -24.01 -20.29
C TYR A 355 -4.42 -22.97 -20.88
N ILE A 356 -4.20 -21.67 -20.61
CA ILE A 356 -5.06 -20.61 -21.14
C ILE A 356 -4.99 -20.56 -22.67
N ARG A 357 -3.78 -20.67 -23.25
CA ARG A 357 -3.59 -20.70 -24.70
C ARG A 357 -4.31 -21.87 -25.38
N ASP A 358 -4.32 -23.03 -24.73
CA ASP A 358 -4.88 -24.26 -25.29
C ASP A 358 -6.42 -24.33 -25.14
N ARG A 359 -6.98 -23.70 -24.10
CA ARG A 359 -8.40 -23.82 -23.72
C ARG A 359 -9.25 -22.58 -23.97
N TYR A 360 -8.65 -21.44 -24.26
CA TYR A 360 -9.35 -20.18 -24.45
C TYR A 360 -8.98 -19.52 -25.78
N ARG A 361 -9.94 -18.80 -26.37
CA ARG A 361 -9.80 -18.06 -27.62
C ARG A 361 -10.03 -16.58 -27.39
N LEU A 362 -9.20 -15.76 -28.01
CA LEU A 362 -9.36 -14.31 -27.98
C LEU A 362 -10.70 -13.92 -28.62
N VAL A 363 -11.51 -13.14 -27.89
CA VAL A 363 -12.78 -12.59 -28.40
C VAL A 363 -12.75 -11.07 -28.54
N ARG A 364 -11.97 -10.38 -27.70
CA ARG A 364 -11.82 -8.92 -27.78
C ARG A 364 -10.46 -8.46 -27.24
N THR A 365 -10.03 -7.30 -27.71
CA THR A 365 -8.82 -6.60 -27.23
C THR A 365 -9.16 -5.14 -26.96
N PHE A 366 -8.62 -4.59 -25.87
CA PHE A 366 -8.70 -3.19 -25.47
C PHE A 366 -7.32 -2.74 -25.02
N GLY A 367 -6.58 -2.04 -25.88
CA GLY A 367 -5.18 -1.73 -25.61
C GLY A 367 -4.37 -2.98 -25.26
N GLU A 368 -3.89 -3.04 -24.02
CA GLU A 368 -3.08 -4.13 -23.45
C GLU A 368 -3.91 -5.22 -22.72
N ILE A 369 -5.24 -5.13 -22.81
CA ILE A 369 -6.19 -6.03 -22.17
C ILE A 369 -6.81 -6.96 -23.19
N PHE A 370 -6.69 -8.26 -22.96
CA PHE A 370 -7.20 -9.32 -23.81
C PHE A 370 -8.34 -10.04 -23.10
N VAL A 371 -9.52 -10.09 -23.73
CA VAL A 371 -10.65 -10.88 -23.23
C VAL A 371 -10.74 -12.16 -24.06
N LEU A 372 -10.66 -13.29 -23.39
CA LEU A 372 -10.70 -14.62 -23.97
C LEU A 372 -11.93 -15.38 -23.46
N ALA A 373 -12.58 -16.11 -24.36
CA ALA A 373 -13.69 -17.01 -24.05
C ALA A 373 -13.21 -18.46 -24.10
N ARG A 374 -13.78 -19.31 -23.24
CA ARG A 374 -13.49 -20.74 -23.22
C ARG A 374 -13.92 -21.40 -24.53
N ASP A 375 -13.07 -22.24 -25.09
CA ASP A 375 -13.40 -23.06 -26.26
C ASP A 375 -14.52 -24.05 -25.88
N PRO A 376 -15.65 -24.11 -26.61
CA PRO A 376 -16.77 -24.98 -26.26
C PRO A 376 -16.43 -26.48 -26.20
N GLY A 377 -15.34 -26.91 -26.85
CA GLY A 377 -14.87 -28.32 -26.83
C GLY A 377 -15.64 -29.22 -27.78
#